data_AF-A0A838W329-F1
#
_entry.id   AF-A0A838W329-F1
#
_cell.length_a   1.000
_cell.length_b   1.000
_cell.length_c   1.000
_cell.angle_alpha   90.00
_cell.angle_beta   90.00
_cell.angle_gamma   90.00
#
_symmetry.space_group_name_H-M   'P 1'
#
loop_
_entity.id
_entity.type
_entity.pdbx_description
1 polymer ?
#
loop_
_entity_poly.entity_id
_entity_poly.type
_entity_poly.pdbx_seq_one_letter_code
_entity_poly.pdbx_strand_id
1 'polypeptide(L)' 'MKTASNYNTDSGEKSDESSTDVQATFSCDKCDQKFNSRQELKEHTSTSH' A
#
# COMPACT_ATOMS: atom_id res chain seq x y z
N MET A 1 -43.13 -11.26 17.59
CA MET A 1 -41.89 -10.50 17.88
C MET A 1 -40.71 -11.45 17.83
N LYS A 2 -39.70 -11.13 17.00
CA LYS A 2 -38.35 -11.76 16.93
C LYS A 2 -38.40 -13.22 16.41
N THR A 3 -37.76 -13.64 15.33
CA THR A 3 -36.51 -13.24 14.67
C THR A 3 -36.50 -13.88 13.27
N ALA A 4 -36.19 -13.12 12.24
CA ALA A 4 -35.48 -13.65 11.08
C ALA A 4 -34.62 -12.49 10.58
N SER A 5 -33.35 -12.58 10.92
CA SER A 5 -32.35 -11.57 10.65
C SER A 5 -32.12 -11.55 9.15
N ASN A 6 -32.75 -10.62 8.44
CA ASN A 6 -32.44 -10.34 7.03
C ASN A 6 -31.13 -9.54 6.96
N TYR A 7 -30.02 -10.15 7.39
CA TYR A 7 -28.68 -9.67 7.05
C TYR A 7 -28.36 -10.16 5.64
N ASN A 8 -28.93 -9.46 4.66
CA ASN A 8 -28.51 -9.65 3.29
C ASN A 8 -27.27 -8.77 3.09
N THR A 9 -26.19 -9.12 3.78
CA THR A 9 -24.85 -8.64 3.47
C THR A 9 -24.15 -9.79 2.76
N ASP A 10 -24.62 -10.06 1.54
CA ASP A 10 -23.76 -10.53 0.47
C ASP A 10 -22.75 -9.40 0.21
N SER A 11 -21.78 -9.27 1.13
CA SER A 11 -20.52 -8.61 0.86
C SER A 11 -19.80 -9.54 -0.09
N GLY A 12 -20.26 -9.54 -1.35
CA GLY A 12 -19.45 -9.98 -2.47
C GLY A 12 -18.17 -9.19 -2.37
N GLU A 13 -17.11 -9.91 -1.99
CA GLU A 13 -15.74 -9.46 -2.02
C GLU A 13 -15.44 -9.08 -3.47
N LYS A 14 -15.69 -7.83 -3.82
CA LYS A 14 -15.23 -7.24 -5.08
C LYS A 14 -13.83 -6.76 -4.80
N SER A 15 -12.92 -7.73 -4.68
CA SER A 15 -11.51 -7.52 -4.91
C SER A 15 -11.36 -7.00 -6.33
N ASP A 16 -11.32 -5.68 -6.46
CA ASP A 16 -10.58 -5.03 -7.53
C ASP A 16 -9.97 -3.75 -6.94
N GLU A 17 -9.15 -3.94 -5.91
CA GLU A 17 -8.05 -3.01 -5.64
C GLU A 17 -6.95 -3.32 -6.64
N SER A 18 -7.24 -3.13 -7.93
CA SER A 18 -6.21 -2.98 -8.96
C SER A 18 -5.64 -1.56 -8.90
N SER A 19 -5.37 -1.05 -7.69
CA SER A 19 -4.46 0.07 -7.50
C SER A 19 -3.05 -0.48 -7.39
N THR A 20 -2.61 -1.21 -8.41
CA THR A 20 -1.20 -1.15 -8.80
C THR A 20 -0.91 0.23 -9.39
N ASP A 21 -1.18 1.28 -8.62
CA ASP A 21 -0.35 2.48 -8.61
C ASP A 21 0.99 2.03 -8.01
N VAL A 22 1.70 1.18 -8.75
CA VAL A 22 3.12 0.98 -8.54
C VAL A 22 3.76 2.24 -9.11
N GLN A 23 3.51 3.39 -8.45
CA GLN A 23 4.48 4.46 -8.44
C GLN A 23 5.76 3.78 -7.98
N ALA A 24 6.62 3.46 -8.94
CA ALA A 24 7.88 2.78 -8.74
C ALA A 24 8.80 3.72 -7.95
N THR A 25 8.47 3.88 -6.69
CA THR A 25 9.19 4.65 -5.70
C THR A 25 10.20 3.71 -5.08
N PHE A 26 11.40 4.23 -4.89
CA PHE A 26 12.50 3.50 -4.30
C PHE A 26 12.43 3.72 -2.80
N SER A 27 12.13 2.67 -2.03
CA SER A 27 12.08 2.75 -0.57
C SER A 27 13.44 2.41 0.03
N CYS A 28 13.86 3.15 1.06
CA CYS A 28 15.06 2.84 1.82
C CYS A 28 14.78 1.70 2.80
N ASP A 29 15.58 0.65 2.75
CA ASP A 29 15.45 -0.51 3.64
C ASP A 29 15.76 -0.19 5.12
N LYS A 30 16.55 0.86 5.38
CA LYS A 30 16.97 1.24 6.74
C LYS A 30 15.96 2.14 7.47
N CYS A 31 15.11 2.87 6.77
CA CYS A 31 14.20 3.85 7.37
C CYS A 31 12.84 3.99 6.66
N ASP A 32 12.54 3.11 5.70
CA ASP A 32 11.31 3.08 4.89
C ASP A 32 10.99 4.39 4.14
N GLN A 33 11.98 5.28 3.99
CA GLN A 33 11.80 6.54 3.29
C GLN A 33 11.66 6.30 1.78
N LYS A 34 10.64 6.90 1.17
CA LYS A 34 10.31 6.72 -0.24
C LYS A 34 10.92 7.83 -1.09
N PHE A 35 11.53 7.44 -2.20
CA PHE A 35 12.17 8.33 -3.16
C PHE A 35 11.58 8.12 -4.54
N ASN A 36 11.63 9.15 -5.37
CA ASN A 36 11.12 9.09 -6.74
C ASN A 36 12.20 8.60 -7.73
N SER A 37 13.47 8.54 -7.31
CA SER A 37 14.58 8.08 -8.12
C SER A 37 15.58 7.22 -7.34
N ARG A 38 16.27 6.31 -8.05
CA ARG A 38 17.37 5.52 -7.48
C ARG A 38 18.52 6.39 -7.01
N GLN A 39 18.76 7.53 -7.66
CA GLN A 39 19.86 8.41 -7.29
C GLN A 39 19.63 9.03 -5.91
N GLU A 40 18.42 9.53 -5.67
CA GLU A 40 18.03 10.08 -4.36
C GLU A 40 18.13 9.02 -3.27
N LEU A 41 17.64 7.79 -3.53
CA LEU A 41 17.79 6.69 -2.58
C LEU A 41 19.28 6.41 -2.28
N LYS A 42 20.12 6.36 -3.31
CA LYS A 42 21.56 6.06 -3.15
C LYS A 42 22.26 7.13 -2.32
N GLU A 43 22.03 8.40 -2.63
CA GLU A 43 22.60 9.51 -1.86
C GLU A 43 22.09 9.52 -0.43
N HIS A 44 20.79 9.28 -0.21
CA HIS A 44 20.23 9.13 1.12
C HIS A 44 20.90 7.99 1.89
N THR A 45 20.99 6.78 1.32
CA THR A 45 21.63 5.64 1.98
C THR A 45 23.11 5.82 2.26
N SER A 46 23.79 6.74 1.57
CA SER A 46 25.21 7.03 1.77
C SER A 46 25.49 8.20 2.71
N THR A 47 24.51 9.10 2.89
CA THR A 47 24.67 10.33 3.70
C THR A 47 23.91 10.25 5.02
N SER A 48 22.77 9.56 5.03
CA SER A 48 21.89 9.40 6.19
C SER A 48 22.12 8.10 6.94
N HIS A 49 22.85 7.15 6.36
CA HIS A 49 23.07 5.80 6.88
C HIS A 49 24.43 5.21 6.51
#